data_AF-A0A2S2QLX4-F1
#
_entry.id   AF-A0A2S2QLX4-F1
#
_cell.length_a   1.000
_cell.length_b   1.000
_cell.length_c   1.000
_cell.angle_alpha   90.00
_cell.angle_beta   90.00
_cell.angle_gamma   90.00
#
_symmetry.space_group_name_H-M   'P 1'
#
loop_
_entity.id
_entity.type
_entity.pdbx_description
1 polymer ?
#
loop_
_entity_poly.entity_id
_entity_poly.type
_entity_poly.pdbx_seq_one_letter_code
_entity_poly.pdbx_strand_id
1 'polypeptide(L)'
;MVQNTLTKQQYINIRLESKRRNCDIYPPYEYIVNAKKECYPDNLHVSETNCFIPMQDLFNHTTHRIFKISGVPKVIEMQMKKFEIIYKWGCDGSNGQSQYKVKLSTSTSDSDCSFYVLFSTITATWI
;
A
#
# COMPACT_ATOMS: atom_id res chain seq x y z
N MET A 1 12.20 0.95 -6.61
CA MET A 1 12.42 1.39 -5.21
C MET A 1 12.02 0.31 -4.21
N VAL A 2 10.77 -0.16 -4.21
CA VAL A 2 10.27 -1.15 -3.23
C VAL A 2 11.02 -2.48 -3.31
N GLN A 3 11.17 -3.06 -4.52
CA GLN A 3 11.84 -4.36 -4.71
C GLN A 3 13.29 -4.41 -4.21
N ASN A 4 14.01 -3.28 -4.28
CA ASN A 4 15.41 -3.18 -3.88
C ASN A 4 15.58 -2.41 -2.56
N THR A 5 14.49 -2.19 -1.82
CA THR A 5 14.47 -1.51 -0.50
C THR A 5 15.24 -0.17 -0.49
N LEU A 6 15.10 0.61 -1.57
CA LEU A 6 15.84 1.86 -1.72
C LEU A 6 15.20 2.99 -0.91
N THR A 7 16.02 3.72 -0.15
CA THR A 7 15.63 5.00 0.45
C THR A 7 15.46 6.07 -0.63
N LYS A 8 14.79 7.17 -0.28
CA LYS A 8 14.67 8.36 -1.15
C LYS A 8 16.04 8.85 -1.61
N GLN A 9 17.01 8.98 -0.69
CA GLN A 9 18.34 9.50 -1.01
C GLN A 9 19.11 8.56 -1.94
N GLN A 10 19.06 7.25 -1.68
CA GLN A 10 19.69 6.26 -2.56
C GLN A 10 19.13 6.32 -3.97
N TYR A 11 17.81 6.42 -4.12
CA TYR A 11 17.18 6.56 -5.44
C TYR A 11 17.63 7.83 -6.17
N ILE A 12 17.67 8.97 -5.46
CA ILE A 12 18.12 10.25 -6.03
C ILE A 12 19.57 10.13 -6.50
N ASN A 13 20.46 9.55 -5.71
CA ASN A 13 21.86 9.34 -6.07
C ASN A 13 22.00 8.46 -7.32
N ILE A 14 21.27 7.33 -7.39
CA ILE A 14 21.26 6.44 -8.57
C ILE A 14 20.83 7.18 -9.83
N ARG A 15 19.77 8.00 -9.74
CA ARG A 15 19.28 8.79 -10.86
C ARG A 15 20.31 9.84 -11.32
N LEU A 16 20.92 10.56 -10.39
CA LEU A 16 21.93 11.57 -10.69
C LEU A 16 23.17 10.95 -11.36
N GLU A 17 23.66 9.82 -10.84
CA GLU A 17 24.78 9.11 -11.44
C GLU A 17 24.46 8.55 -12.83
N SER A 18 23.24 8.06 -13.04
CA SER A 18 22.77 7.61 -14.37
C SER A 18 22.78 8.77 -15.37
N LYS A 19 22.25 9.95 -14.97
CA LYS A 19 22.27 11.16 -15.80
C LYS A 19 23.67 11.65 -16.11
N ARG A 20 24.58 11.61 -15.15
CA ARG A 20 26.00 11.99 -15.34
C ARG A 20 26.68 11.12 -16.40
N ARG A 21 26.21 9.89 -16.60
CA ARG A 21 26.67 8.95 -17.63
C ARG A 21 25.85 9.05 -18.93
N ASN A 22 25.10 10.14 -19.12
CA ASN A 22 24.20 10.36 -20.26
C ASN A 22 23.09 9.31 -20.41
N CYS A 23 22.60 8.73 -19.30
CA CYS A 23 21.45 7.84 -19.29
C CYS A 23 20.30 8.48 -18.48
N ASP A 24 19.14 8.74 -19.12
CA ASP A 24 17.95 9.29 -18.45
C ASP A 24 16.82 8.25 -18.36
N ILE A 25 17.11 7.15 -17.67
CA ILE A 25 16.19 6.00 -17.57
C ILE A 25 15.34 6.00 -16.29
N TYR A 26 15.67 6.84 -15.32
CA TYR A 26 14.98 6.91 -14.03
C TYR A 26 14.13 8.19 -13.93
N PRO A 27 12.81 8.07 -13.69
CA PRO A 27 11.95 9.24 -13.61
C PRO A 27 12.33 10.15 -12.42
N PRO A 28 11.95 11.43 -12.43
CA PRO A 28 12.08 12.27 -11.25
C PRO A 28 11.34 11.68 -10.04
N TYR A 29 11.84 11.92 -8.82
CA TYR A 29 11.25 11.37 -7.60
C TYR A 29 9.77 11.76 -7.41
N GLU A 30 9.36 12.93 -7.90
CA GLU A 30 7.97 13.39 -7.83
C GLU A 30 6.99 12.43 -8.52
N TYR A 31 7.39 11.81 -9.63
CA TYR A 31 6.57 10.80 -10.31
C TYR A 31 6.35 9.57 -9.43
N ILE A 32 7.35 9.19 -8.62
CA ILE A 32 7.22 8.10 -7.67
C ILE A 32 6.30 8.48 -6.52
N VAL A 33 6.38 9.72 -6.05
CA VAL A 33 5.47 10.23 -5.01
C VAL A 33 4.02 10.17 -5.50
N ASN A 34 3.76 10.63 -6.71
CA ASN A 34 2.42 10.59 -7.29
C ASN A 34 1.93 9.15 -7.51
N ALA A 35 2.79 8.27 -8.05
CA ALA A 35 2.45 6.85 -8.18
C ALA A 35 2.16 6.17 -6.82
N LYS A 36 2.85 6.55 -5.74
CA LYS A 36 2.54 6.09 -4.38
C LYS A 36 1.20 6.61 -3.87
N LYS A 37 0.90 7.89 -4.11
CA LYS A 37 -0.38 8.50 -3.74
C LYS A 37 -1.55 7.79 -4.40
N GLU A 38 -1.44 7.43 -5.68
CA GLU A 38 -2.44 6.63 -6.39
C GLU A 38 -2.64 5.21 -5.82
N CYS A 39 -1.69 4.73 -5.00
CA CYS A 39 -1.78 3.44 -4.33
C CYS A 39 -2.40 3.53 -2.92
N TYR A 40 -2.60 4.73 -2.36
CA TYR A 40 -3.24 4.88 -1.05
C TYR A 40 -4.77 4.87 -1.21
N PRO A 41 -5.49 4.09 -0.39
CA PRO A 41 -6.94 4.11 -0.40
C PRO A 41 -7.48 5.39 0.26
N ASP A 42 -8.72 5.73 -0.08
CA ASP A 42 -9.43 6.88 0.52
C ASP A 42 -9.85 6.59 1.97
N ASN A 43 -10.19 7.64 2.73
CA ASN A 43 -10.68 7.57 4.12
C ASN A 43 -9.77 6.80 5.10
N LEU A 44 -8.45 6.92 4.92
CA LEU A 44 -7.48 6.40 5.88
C LEU A 44 -7.51 7.22 7.17
N HIS A 45 -7.78 6.56 8.30
CA HIS A 45 -7.72 7.17 9.63
C HIS A 45 -6.43 6.77 10.32
N VAL A 46 -5.63 7.76 10.70
CA VAL A 46 -4.38 7.57 11.42
C VAL A 46 -4.44 8.36 12.73
N SER A 47 -4.18 7.68 13.84
CA SER A 47 -4.00 8.26 15.16
C SER A 47 -2.65 7.85 15.74
N GLU A 48 -2.32 8.32 16.94
CA GLU A 48 -1.07 7.95 17.62
C GLU A 48 -0.96 6.46 17.92
N THR A 49 -2.09 5.79 18.21
CA THR A 49 -2.11 4.40 18.71
C THR A 49 -2.69 3.39 17.73
N ASN A 50 -3.39 3.85 16.69
CA ASN A 50 -4.00 2.95 15.71
C ASN A 50 -4.12 3.62 14.34
N CYS A 51 -4.23 2.77 13.33
CA CYS A 51 -4.53 3.15 11.97
C CYS A 51 -5.58 2.18 11.43
N PHE A 52 -6.65 2.70 10.84
CA PHE A 52 -7.69 1.88 10.24
C PHE A 52 -8.27 2.52 8.99
N ILE A 53 -8.94 1.69 8.20
CA ILE A 53 -9.67 2.09 7.01
C ILE A 53 -11.02 1.34 6.99
N PRO A 54 -12.13 1.98 6.57
CA PRO A 54 -13.38 1.27 6.33
C PRO A 54 -13.18 0.14 5.31
N MET A 55 -13.71 -1.04 5.62
CA MET A 55 -13.52 -2.23 4.79
C MET A 55 -14.01 -2.03 3.34
N GLN A 56 -15.12 -1.30 3.17
CA GLN A 56 -15.66 -0.98 1.85
C GLN A 56 -14.69 -0.12 1.01
N ASP A 57 -14.02 0.85 1.62
CA ASP A 57 -13.07 1.72 0.93
C ASP A 57 -11.83 0.93 0.49
N LEU A 58 -11.36 0.00 1.33
CA LEU A 58 -10.28 -0.92 0.98
C LEU A 58 -10.67 -1.81 -0.21
N PHE A 59 -11.88 -2.37 -0.22
CA PHE A 59 -12.36 -3.22 -1.31
C PHE A 59 -12.56 -2.44 -2.61
N ASN A 60 -13.15 -1.24 -2.54
CA ASN A 60 -13.33 -0.36 -3.69
C ASN A 60 -11.98 0.01 -4.31
N HIS A 61 -11.02 0.44 -3.49
CA HIS A 61 -9.68 0.79 -3.95
C HIS A 61 -8.96 -0.39 -4.59
N THR A 62 -9.00 -1.56 -3.94
CA THR A 62 -8.32 -2.75 -4.47
C THR A 62 -8.95 -3.22 -5.77
N THR A 63 -10.29 -3.22 -5.86
CA THR A 63 -11.04 -3.51 -7.08
C THR A 63 -10.62 -2.57 -8.20
N HIS A 64 -10.71 -1.26 -7.98
CA HIS A 64 -10.33 -0.24 -8.97
C HIS A 64 -8.92 -0.46 -9.51
N ARG A 65 -7.97 -0.79 -8.63
CA ARG A 65 -6.58 -1.06 -9.04
C ARG A 65 -6.44 -2.34 -9.86
N ILE A 66 -7.19 -3.41 -9.56
CA ILE A 66 -7.22 -4.64 -10.38
C ILE A 66 -7.69 -4.33 -11.80
N PHE A 67 -8.74 -3.53 -11.95
CA PHE A 67 -9.26 -3.14 -13.26
C PHE A 67 -8.31 -2.23 -14.05
N LYS A 68 -7.36 -1.56 -13.40
CA LYS A 68 -6.30 -0.78 -14.07
C LYS A 68 -5.14 -1.64 -14.59
N ILE A 69 -5.02 -2.91 -14.19
CA ILE A 69 -3.93 -3.78 -14.64
C ILE A 69 -4.10 -4.10 -16.12
N SER A 70 -3.06 -3.84 -16.91
CA SER A 70 -3.04 -4.17 -18.34
C SER A 70 -3.30 -5.66 -18.54
N GLY A 71 -4.39 -6.00 -19.24
CA GLY A 71 -4.79 -7.38 -19.53
C GLY A 71 -6.05 -7.83 -18.78
N VAL A 72 -6.32 -7.31 -17.58
CA VAL A 72 -7.57 -7.62 -16.86
C VAL A 72 -8.81 -7.11 -17.62
N PRO A 73 -8.83 -5.86 -18.15
CA PRO A 73 -9.93 -5.39 -18.99
C PRO A 73 -10.11 -6.14 -20.31
N LYS A 74 -9.14 -6.96 -20.74
CA LYS A 74 -9.28 -7.80 -21.93
C LYS A 74 -9.95 -9.14 -21.62
N VAL A 75 -9.78 -9.63 -20.40
CA VAL A 75 -10.41 -10.87 -19.91
C VAL A 75 -11.87 -10.62 -19.52
N ILE A 76 -12.16 -9.42 -19.02
CA ILE A 76 -13.52 -8.97 -18.74
C ILE A 76 -14.10 -8.49 -20.06
N GLU A 77 -14.95 -9.31 -20.68
CA GLU A 77 -15.63 -8.95 -21.91
C GLU A 77 -16.30 -7.57 -21.77
N MET A 78 -16.22 -6.72 -22.79
CA MET A 78 -16.83 -5.37 -22.77
C MET A 78 -18.34 -5.37 -22.44
N GLN A 79 -18.97 -6.54 -22.44
CA GLN A 79 -20.40 -6.76 -22.20
C GLN A 79 -20.71 -7.26 -20.78
N MET A 80 -19.69 -7.55 -19.95
CA MET A 80 -19.89 -8.08 -18.61
C MET A 80 -20.44 -7.00 -17.67
N LYS A 81 -21.73 -7.10 -17.33
CA LYS A 81 -22.44 -6.11 -16.49
C LYS A 81 -22.34 -6.39 -14.99
N LYS A 82 -21.93 -7.59 -14.62
CA LYS A 82 -21.81 -8.05 -13.24
C LYS A 82 -20.58 -8.94 -13.12
N PHE A 83 -19.85 -8.77 -12.04
CA PHE A 83 -18.75 -9.62 -11.66
C PHE A 83 -18.80 -9.81 -10.15
N GLU A 84 -18.26 -10.92 -9.68
CA GLU A 84 -18.12 -11.22 -8.26
C GLU A 84 -16.63 -11.28 -7.94
N ILE A 85 -16.23 -10.66 -6.83
CA ILE A 85 -14.86 -10.77 -6.30
C ILE A 85 -14.95 -11.42 -4.94
N ILE A 86 -14.25 -12.54 -4.79
CA ILE A 86 -14.17 -13.26 -3.52
C ILE A 86 -12.91 -12.79 -2.78
N TYR A 87 -13.13 -12.20 -1.61
CA TYR A 87 -12.09 -11.76 -0.71
C TYR A 87 -11.90 -12.76 0.41
N LYS A 88 -10.65 -13.03 0.77
CA LYS A 88 -10.26 -13.69 2.01
C LYS A 88 -9.66 -12.65 2.94
N TRP A 89 -9.96 -12.73 4.23
CA TRP A 89 -9.41 -11.82 5.23
C TRP A 89 -8.98 -12.58 6.49
N GLY A 90 -8.11 -11.97 7.27
CA GLY A 90 -7.61 -12.50 8.52
C GLY A 90 -6.99 -11.41 9.40
N CYS A 91 -6.66 -11.77 10.63
CA CYS A 91 -5.97 -10.93 11.60
C CYS A 91 -4.83 -11.73 12.20
N ASP A 92 -3.66 -11.10 12.36
CA ASP A 92 -2.55 -11.69 13.09
C ASP A 92 -1.86 -10.64 13.96
N GLY A 93 -1.18 -11.10 15.01
CA GLY A 93 -0.48 -10.27 15.99
C GLY A 93 0.97 -10.68 16.16
N SER A 94 1.85 -9.70 16.31
CA SER A 94 3.27 -9.92 16.62
C SER A 94 3.68 -9.17 17.88
N ASN A 95 4.55 -9.80 18.68
CA ASN A 95 5.14 -9.22 19.89
C ASN A 95 6.66 -9.00 19.69
N GLY A 96 7.28 -8.21 20.56
CA GLY A 96 8.73 -7.94 20.53
C GLY A 96 9.12 -6.77 19.64
N GLN A 97 8.18 -5.90 19.30
CA GLN A 97 8.47 -4.67 18.56
C GLN A 97 9.31 -3.71 19.40
N SER A 98 10.18 -2.94 18.73
CA SER A 98 11.03 -1.94 19.39
C SER A 98 10.18 -0.81 19.96
N GLN A 99 10.34 -0.53 21.25
CA GLN A 99 9.60 0.54 21.92
C GLN A 99 10.15 1.91 21.52
N TYR A 100 9.26 2.80 21.09
CA TYR A 100 9.62 4.18 20.80
C TYR A 100 9.29 5.07 22.00
N LYS A 101 10.19 6.01 22.34
CA LYS A 101 10.00 6.93 23.47
C LYS A 101 9.17 8.13 23.01
N VAL A 102 7.86 7.98 22.98
CA VAL A 102 6.91 9.06 22.67
C VAL A 102 6.27 9.59 23.94
N LYS A 103 6.07 10.90 24.01
CA LYS A 103 5.23 11.51 25.04
C LYS A 103 3.77 11.45 24.57
N LEU A 104 3.05 10.39 24.92
CA LEU A 104 1.62 10.29 24.64
C LEU A 104 0.81 11.15 25.62
N SER A 105 -0.29 11.72 25.15
CA SER A 105 -1.22 12.52 25.97
C SER A 105 -2.08 11.68 26.92
N THR A 106 -2.06 10.35 26.75
CA THR A 106 -2.98 9.42 27.43
C THR A 106 -2.28 8.68 28.55
N SER A 107 -2.89 8.68 29.74
CA SER A 107 -2.40 8.04 30.97
C SER A 107 -2.69 6.54 31.03
N THR A 108 -2.57 5.81 29.92
CA THR A 108 -2.67 4.34 29.91
C THR A 108 -1.28 3.74 29.84
N SER A 109 -1.06 2.70 30.65
CA SER A 109 0.18 1.90 30.70
C SER A 109 0.31 0.97 29.48
N ASP A 110 -0.12 1.42 28.30
CA ASP A 110 -0.07 0.64 27.08
C ASP A 110 1.32 0.76 26.45
N SER A 111 1.94 -0.38 26.17
CA SER A 111 3.25 -0.45 25.53
C SER A 111 3.10 -0.72 24.03
N ASP A 112 3.86 -0.01 23.20
CA ASP A 112 3.91 -0.21 21.73
C ASP A 112 4.64 -1.49 21.29
N CYS A 113 4.80 -2.48 22.18
CA CYS A 113 5.53 -3.72 21.91
C CYS A 113 4.75 -4.75 21.09
N SER A 114 3.44 -4.56 20.94
CA SER A 114 2.53 -5.48 20.27
C SER A 114 1.88 -4.79 19.08
N PHE A 115 1.92 -5.46 17.92
CA PHE A 115 1.40 -4.93 16.66
C PHE A 115 0.42 -5.93 16.05
N TYR A 116 -0.80 -5.48 15.78
CA TYR A 116 -1.87 -6.27 15.18
C TYR A 116 -2.20 -5.74 13.78
N VAL A 117 -2.34 -6.65 12.81
CA VAL A 117 -2.64 -6.29 11.41
C VAL A 117 -3.79 -7.12 10.89
N LEU A 118 -4.79 -6.42 10.34
CA LEU A 118 -5.78 -7.01 9.46
C LEU A 118 -5.24 -7.02 8.03
N PHE A 119 -5.27 -8.19 7.39
CA PHE A 119 -4.89 -8.34 5.99
C PHE A 119 -6.01 -8.99 5.20
N SER A 120 -6.16 -8.57 3.95
CA SER A 120 -7.06 -9.18 2.97
C SER A 120 -6.25 -9.68 1.78
N THR A 121 -6.52 -10.91 1.33
CA THR A 121 -6.03 -11.43 0.05
C THR A 121 -7.21 -11.68 -0.87
N ILE A 122 -6.99 -11.48 -2.17
CA ILE A 122 -8.03 -11.69 -3.18
C ILE A 122 -7.75 -12.99 -3.89
N THR A 123 -8.78 -13.83 -3.99
CA THR A 123 -8.79 -14.99 -4.89
C THR A 123 -9.89 -14.73 -5.92
N ALA A 124 -9.51 -14.37 -7.14
CA ALA A 124 -10.46 -14.21 -8.23
C ALA A 124 -10.81 -15.59 -8.79
N THR A 125 -12.04 -16.03 -8.59
CA THR A 125 -12.63 -17.17 -9.30
C THR A 125 -13.70 -16.61 -10.23
N TRP A 126 -13.59 -16.88 -11.53
CA TRP A 126 -14.56 -16.47 -12.54
C TRP A 126 -15.65 -17.56 -12.64
N ILE A 127 -16.92 -17.20 -12.47
CA ILE A 127 -18.09 -18.07 -12.68
C ILE A 127 -18.77 -17.67 -13.98
#